data_AF-A0A964MBB9-F1
#
_entry.id   AF-A0A964MBB9-F1
#
_cell.length_a   1.000
_cell.length_b   1.000
_cell.length_c   1.000
_cell.angle_alpha   90.00
_cell.angle_beta   90.00
_cell.angle_gamma   90.00
#
_symmetry.space_group_name_H-M   'P 1'
#
loop_
_entity.id
_entity.type
_entity.pdbx_description
1 polymer ?
#
loop_
_entity_poly.entity_id
_entity_poly.type
_entity_poly.pdbx_seq_one_letter_code
_entity_poly.pdbx_strand_id
1 'polypeptide(L)'
;LHYNAGVSHNPSSNLKLASGFAPVQKMLETGLNVGIGTDGPASNNDLDMFEEVRLAAFVAKAVSNDPTCLPAVRALEMATRLGAAAMHISHLTGSLEAGKRADLILVDVGTLHNAPRFRRDPDNLCAQLVYAAKAADVRDVMVNGKWLMRERELLTLDEKQLMSAAQEIAARMDAFLIAREQSVFSKLVALGGSAEEESFEVQVKVRLDDPQPVLEALKGPQIEVLRYKHYHQHDVYFSFGDAEQGWLRYREDESIDERGQISGVRGRLTLIGPSREGDFEHDVLLSRIRYFAPASNSLRFYREYFKPQSETPVEKDRRRWLVKYKDEEFFINLDRVDTPALGHFLEVKSRTWSRGDAEDKARYSSELILLLGGSLENTGTKDYVELAEEK
;
A
#
# COMPACT_ATOMS: atom_id res chain seq x y z
N LEU A 1 -27.26 26.94 -12.94
CA LEU A 1 -26.21 25.95 -12.61
C LEU A 1 -25.64 26.09 -11.18
N HIS A 2 -26.21 26.94 -10.32
CA HIS A 2 -25.74 27.09 -8.94
C HIS A 2 -26.65 26.37 -7.95
N TYR A 3 -26.26 25.17 -7.52
CA TYR A 3 -26.92 24.42 -6.45
C TYR A 3 -26.57 24.95 -5.04
N ASN A 4 -26.08 26.20 -4.93
CA ASN A 4 -25.62 26.82 -3.67
C ASN A 4 -24.62 25.95 -2.89
N ALA A 5 -23.75 25.20 -3.59
CA ALA A 5 -22.74 24.38 -2.94
C ALA A 5 -21.55 25.23 -2.44
N GLY A 6 -21.08 24.95 -1.24
CA GLY A 6 -19.80 25.43 -0.73
C GLY A 6 -18.66 24.49 -1.12
N VAL A 7 -17.48 25.04 -1.37
CA VAL A 7 -16.26 24.27 -1.68
C VAL A 7 -15.23 24.53 -0.58
N SER A 8 -14.64 23.46 -0.03
CA SER A 8 -13.44 23.56 0.82
C SER A 8 -12.21 23.19 0.00
N HIS A 9 -11.35 24.15 -0.27
CA HIS A 9 -10.09 23.94 -0.96
C HIS A 9 -8.98 23.61 0.05
N ASN A 10 -8.39 22.41 -0.04
CA ASN A 10 -7.32 21.94 0.83
C ASN A 10 -6.02 21.73 0.04
N PRO A 11 -5.24 22.79 -0.24
CA PRO A 11 -4.10 22.69 -1.15
C PRO A 11 -2.99 21.78 -0.64
N SER A 12 -2.58 21.84 0.64
CA SER A 12 -1.49 20.99 1.13
C SER A 12 -1.85 19.50 1.06
N SER A 13 -3.06 19.13 1.47
CA SER A 13 -3.52 17.73 1.39
C SER A 13 -3.57 17.21 -0.04
N ASN A 14 -4.13 18.00 -0.95
CA ASN A 14 -4.17 17.62 -2.37
C ASN A 14 -2.78 17.40 -2.96
N LEU A 15 -1.79 18.22 -2.58
CA LEU A 15 -0.41 18.06 -3.03
C LEU A 15 0.27 16.87 -2.35
N LYS A 16 0.13 16.69 -1.04
CA LYS A 16 0.74 15.59 -0.28
C LYS A 16 0.27 14.23 -0.76
N LEU A 17 -1.01 14.09 -1.11
CA LEU A 17 -1.61 12.85 -1.59
C LEU A 17 -1.59 12.71 -3.12
N ALA A 18 -0.94 13.64 -3.84
CA ALA A 18 -0.93 13.69 -5.31
C ALA A 18 -2.34 13.62 -5.94
N SER A 19 -3.34 14.19 -5.27
CA SER A 19 -4.75 14.22 -5.72
C SER A 19 -4.98 15.18 -6.89
N GLY A 20 -4.05 16.11 -7.12
CA GLY A 20 -4.07 17.07 -8.22
C GLY A 20 -4.39 18.50 -7.78
N PHE A 21 -4.76 19.33 -8.76
CA PHE A 21 -4.92 20.77 -8.57
C PHE A 21 -6.38 21.19 -8.74
N ALA A 22 -6.97 21.80 -7.71
CA ALA A 22 -8.33 22.32 -7.79
C ALA A 22 -8.37 23.57 -8.70
N PRO A 23 -9.33 23.70 -9.64
CA PRO A 23 -9.46 24.86 -10.52
C PRO A 23 -10.14 26.04 -9.79
N VAL A 24 -9.52 26.53 -8.71
CA VAL A 24 -10.07 27.53 -7.78
C VAL A 24 -10.53 28.79 -8.50
N GLN A 25 -9.71 29.33 -9.42
CA GLN A 25 -10.05 30.54 -10.16
C GLN A 25 -11.37 30.38 -10.94
N LYS A 26 -11.52 29.27 -11.67
CA LYS A 26 -12.74 28.97 -12.42
C LYS A 26 -13.95 28.81 -11.50
N MET A 27 -13.76 28.17 -10.34
CA MET A 27 -14.82 28.03 -9.34
C MET A 27 -15.31 29.40 -8.84
N LEU A 28 -14.37 30.30 -8.52
CA LEU A 28 -14.67 31.67 -8.09
C LEU A 28 -15.35 32.49 -9.20
N GLU A 29 -14.87 32.43 -10.43
CA GLU A 29 -15.45 33.12 -11.61
C GLU A 29 -16.87 32.64 -11.94
N THR A 30 -17.14 31.36 -11.68
CA THR A 30 -18.49 30.81 -11.82
C THR A 30 -19.41 31.31 -10.70
N GLY A 31 -18.87 31.85 -9.59
CA GLY A 31 -19.66 32.34 -8.46
C GLY A 31 -19.88 31.32 -7.35
N LEU A 32 -19.05 30.27 -7.28
CA LEU A 32 -19.05 29.35 -6.14
C LEU A 32 -18.42 30.00 -4.90
N ASN A 33 -18.95 29.67 -3.72
CA ASN A 33 -18.33 30.03 -2.45
C ASN A 33 -17.21 29.03 -2.17
N VAL A 34 -15.96 29.46 -2.35
CA VAL A 34 -14.77 28.65 -2.10
C VAL A 34 -14.09 29.12 -0.81
N GLY A 35 -14.11 28.28 0.22
CA GLY A 35 -13.32 28.43 1.43
C GLY A 35 -11.98 27.70 1.33
N ILE A 36 -11.11 27.89 2.32
CA ILE A 36 -9.85 27.16 2.49
C ILE A 36 -9.96 26.28 3.73
N GLY A 37 -9.44 25.06 3.64
CA GLY A 37 -9.31 24.14 4.77
C GLY A 37 -7.95 23.45 4.75
N THR A 38 -7.57 22.88 5.90
CA THR A 38 -6.29 22.18 6.07
C THR A 38 -6.38 20.70 5.72
N ASP A 39 -7.59 20.13 5.69
CA ASP A 39 -7.83 18.69 5.90
C ASP A 39 -7.32 18.22 7.29
N GLY A 40 -7.24 16.91 7.52
CA GLY A 40 -6.74 16.32 8.76
C GLY A 40 -5.20 16.27 8.87
N PRO A 41 -4.65 16.19 10.10
CA PRO A 41 -3.20 16.18 10.33
C PRO A 41 -2.49 14.90 9.81
N ALA A 42 -3.22 13.90 9.32
CA ALA A 42 -2.63 12.73 8.65
C ALA A 42 -2.27 13.00 7.18
N SER A 43 -2.87 14.02 6.56
CA SER A 43 -2.71 14.36 5.13
C SER A 43 -2.24 15.80 4.92
N ASN A 44 -1.91 16.55 5.97
CA ASN A 44 -1.29 17.87 5.89
C ASN A 44 0.18 17.81 6.37
N ASN A 45 0.47 18.29 7.57
CA ASN A 45 0.45 17.51 8.81
C ASN A 45 0.30 18.42 10.06
N ASP A 46 -0.02 19.70 9.86
CA ASP A 46 -0.42 20.64 10.90
C ASP A 46 -1.83 21.18 10.59
N LEU A 47 -2.22 22.27 11.28
CA LEU A 47 -3.48 22.97 11.07
C LEU A 47 -3.25 24.48 10.86
N ASP A 48 -2.15 24.86 10.20
CA ASP A 48 -1.78 26.27 9.96
C ASP A 48 -2.55 26.87 8.78
N MET A 49 -3.60 27.63 9.08
CA MET A 49 -4.37 28.34 8.06
C MET A 49 -3.57 29.40 7.30
N PHE A 50 -2.57 30.06 7.90
CA PHE A 50 -1.77 31.06 7.17
C PHE A 50 -0.94 30.40 6.06
N GLU A 51 -0.40 29.22 6.32
CA GLU A 51 0.28 28.44 5.30
C GLU A 51 -0.68 28.00 4.19
N GLU A 52 -1.87 27.52 4.53
CA GLU A 52 -2.89 27.15 3.52
C GLU A 52 -3.34 28.34 2.67
N VAL A 53 -3.56 29.52 3.25
CA VAL A 53 -3.92 30.73 2.49
C VAL A 53 -2.82 31.09 1.50
N ARG A 54 -1.56 31.09 1.97
CA ARG A 54 -0.39 31.39 1.12
C ARG A 54 -0.26 30.37 0.00
N LEU A 55 -0.39 29.09 0.32
CA LEU A 55 -0.24 28.00 -0.63
C LEU A 55 -1.35 28.02 -1.67
N ALA A 56 -2.61 28.24 -1.28
CA ALA A 56 -3.73 28.42 -2.21
C ALA A 56 -3.41 29.53 -3.24
N ALA A 57 -2.92 30.69 -2.76
CA ALA A 57 -2.56 31.82 -3.60
C ALA A 57 -1.40 31.52 -4.56
N PHE A 58 -0.39 30.75 -4.15
CA PHE A 58 0.73 30.39 -5.02
C PHE A 58 0.39 29.30 -6.02
N VAL A 59 -0.29 28.23 -5.57
CA VAL A 59 -0.71 27.12 -6.44
C VAL A 59 -1.62 27.62 -7.55
N ALA A 60 -2.59 28.50 -7.23
CA ALA A 60 -3.48 29.07 -8.24
C ALA A 60 -2.72 29.78 -9.37
N LYS A 61 -1.68 30.57 -9.03
CA LYS A 61 -0.83 31.28 -10.01
C LYS A 61 0.00 30.33 -10.85
N ALA A 62 0.61 29.31 -10.23
CA ALA A 62 1.43 28.33 -10.92
C ALA A 62 0.59 27.50 -11.91
N VAL A 63 -0.59 27.04 -11.48
CA VAL A 63 -1.49 26.23 -12.31
C VAL A 63 -2.09 27.04 -13.46
N SER A 64 -2.42 28.31 -13.24
CA SER A 64 -2.96 29.17 -14.30
C SER A 64 -1.88 29.79 -15.20
N ASN A 65 -0.60 29.68 -14.82
CA ASN A 65 0.51 30.41 -15.44
C ASN A 65 0.24 31.93 -15.52
N ASP A 66 -0.38 32.49 -14.49
CA ASP A 66 -0.76 33.91 -14.41
C ASP A 66 -0.45 34.45 -13.01
N PRO A 67 0.49 35.40 -12.86
CA PRO A 67 0.88 35.95 -11.57
C PRO A 67 -0.22 36.80 -10.91
N THR A 68 -1.25 37.21 -11.66
CA THR A 68 -2.38 38.00 -11.15
C THR A 68 -3.51 37.13 -10.58
N CYS A 69 -3.48 35.82 -10.85
CA CYS A 69 -4.46 34.86 -10.36
C CYS A 69 -4.47 34.79 -8.82
N LEU A 70 -5.66 34.75 -8.24
CA LEU A 70 -5.92 34.71 -6.80
C LEU A 70 -5.04 35.70 -5.99
N PRO A 71 -5.30 37.02 -6.09
CA PRO A 71 -4.55 38.02 -5.33
C PRO A 71 -4.76 37.88 -3.82
N ALA A 72 -3.88 38.50 -3.01
CA ALA A 72 -3.87 38.35 -1.55
C ALA A 72 -5.22 38.67 -0.89
N VAL A 73 -5.88 39.76 -1.31
CA VAL A 73 -7.21 40.13 -0.82
C VAL A 73 -8.19 38.99 -1.03
N ARG A 74 -8.21 38.39 -2.22
CA ARG A 74 -9.13 37.30 -2.54
C ARG A 74 -8.80 36.02 -1.79
N ALA A 75 -7.53 35.70 -1.61
CA ALA A 75 -7.11 34.57 -0.76
C ALA A 75 -7.55 34.76 0.71
N LEU A 76 -7.42 35.98 1.24
CA LEU A 76 -7.90 36.30 2.59
C LEU A 76 -9.44 36.23 2.69
N GLU A 77 -10.17 36.65 1.65
CA GLU A 77 -11.62 36.46 1.57
C GLU A 77 -12.00 34.98 1.58
N MET A 78 -11.26 34.11 0.88
CA MET A 78 -11.45 32.65 0.90
C MET A 78 -11.29 32.08 2.31
N ALA A 79 -10.28 32.55 3.05
CA ALA A 79 -10.04 32.11 4.43
C ALA A 79 -11.03 32.69 5.47
N THR A 80 -11.84 33.68 5.09
CA THR A 80 -12.75 34.37 6.01
C THR A 80 -14.19 34.37 5.50
N ARG A 81 -14.63 35.44 4.82
CA ARG A 81 -16.04 35.64 4.44
C ARG A 81 -16.58 34.59 3.46
N LEU A 82 -15.76 34.12 2.51
CA LEU A 82 -16.17 33.09 1.56
C LEU A 82 -16.15 31.70 2.20
N GLY A 83 -15.24 31.45 3.15
CA GLY A 83 -15.29 30.25 3.99
C GLY A 83 -16.57 30.19 4.81
N ALA A 84 -16.95 31.31 5.45
CA ALA A 84 -18.24 31.42 6.15
C ALA A 84 -19.44 31.25 5.19
N ALA A 85 -19.36 31.75 3.95
CA ALA A 85 -20.39 31.56 2.94
C ALA A 85 -20.47 30.11 2.43
N ALA A 86 -19.34 29.43 2.26
CA ALA A 86 -19.26 28.02 1.90
C ALA A 86 -19.87 27.11 2.97
N MET A 87 -19.77 27.52 4.24
CA MET A 87 -20.42 26.84 5.37
C MET A 87 -21.84 27.35 5.68
N HIS A 88 -22.37 28.28 4.88
CA HIS A 88 -23.71 28.88 5.06
C HIS A 88 -23.93 29.63 6.39
N ILE A 89 -22.85 30.14 6.99
CA ILE A 89 -22.86 30.91 8.24
C ILE A 89 -22.37 32.37 8.07
N SER A 90 -22.30 32.86 6.83
CA SER A 90 -21.86 34.24 6.52
C SER A 90 -22.73 35.33 7.15
N HIS A 91 -23.97 35.01 7.54
CA HIS A 91 -24.84 35.90 8.30
C HIS A 91 -24.43 36.03 9.78
N LEU A 92 -23.63 35.10 10.29
CA LEU A 92 -23.14 35.08 11.68
C LEU A 92 -21.71 35.59 11.82
N THR A 93 -20.82 35.29 10.87
CA THR A 93 -19.37 35.53 11.01
C THR A 93 -18.67 35.71 9.65
N GLY A 94 -17.34 35.84 9.66
CA GLY A 94 -16.47 35.93 8.48
C GLY A 94 -16.16 37.36 8.02
N SER A 95 -16.80 38.38 8.61
CA SER A 95 -16.52 39.80 8.35
C SER A 95 -16.84 40.66 9.58
N LEU A 96 -16.19 41.81 9.66
CA LEU A 96 -16.37 42.78 10.75
C LEU A 96 -17.52 43.75 10.42
N GLU A 97 -18.75 43.27 10.60
CA GLU A 97 -19.97 44.02 10.34
C GLU A 97 -20.86 44.03 11.60
N ALA A 98 -21.50 45.17 11.88
CA ALA A 98 -22.41 45.27 13.02
C ALA A 98 -23.52 44.22 12.92
N GLY A 99 -23.79 43.52 14.04
CA GLY A 99 -24.78 42.44 14.11
C GLY A 99 -24.20 41.03 13.93
N LYS A 100 -22.96 40.88 13.44
CA LYS A 100 -22.26 39.59 13.41
C LYS A 100 -21.58 39.27 14.74
N ARG A 101 -21.23 37.99 14.94
CA ARG A 101 -20.46 37.52 16.09
C ARG A 101 -19.08 38.15 16.09
N ALA A 102 -18.59 38.47 17.28
CA ALA A 102 -17.22 38.93 17.47
C ALA A 102 -16.25 37.74 17.44
N ASP A 103 -15.98 37.25 16.24
CA ASP A 103 -14.97 36.24 15.94
C ASP A 103 -13.75 36.96 15.35
N LEU A 104 -12.70 37.15 16.14
CA LEU A 104 -11.59 38.05 15.84
C LEU A 104 -10.24 37.35 16.09
N ILE A 105 -9.26 37.71 15.27
CA ILE A 105 -7.85 37.46 15.57
C ILE A 105 -7.08 38.78 15.53
N LEU A 106 -6.10 38.94 16.41
CA LEU A 106 -5.14 40.04 16.38
C LEU A 106 -3.79 39.48 15.92
N VAL A 107 -3.23 40.04 14.85
CA VAL A 107 -1.98 39.57 14.24
C VAL A 107 -0.91 40.65 14.40
N ASP A 108 0.23 40.29 14.96
CA ASP A 108 1.39 41.15 15.13
C ASP A 108 2.22 41.20 13.84
N VAL A 109 2.03 42.27 13.07
CA VAL A 109 2.80 42.54 11.84
C VAL A 109 4.05 43.40 12.10
N GLY A 110 4.43 43.60 13.36
CA GLY A 110 5.62 44.34 13.78
C GLY A 110 6.90 43.49 13.88
N THR A 111 6.86 42.25 13.41
CA THR A 111 7.94 41.26 13.51
C THR A 111 9.01 41.43 12.43
N LEU A 112 10.22 40.94 12.69
CA LEU A 112 11.37 41.09 11.79
C LEU A 112 11.10 40.49 10.39
N HIS A 113 10.48 39.31 10.32
CA HIS A 113 10.17 38.65 9.05
C HIS A 113 9.03 39.32 8.26
N ASN A 114 8.28 40.23 8.88
CA ASN A 114 7.18 40.97 8.25
C ASN A 114 7.56 42.44 7.94
N ALA A 115 8.83 42.82 8.15
CA ALA A 115 9.36 44.15 7.84
C ALA A 115 10.09 44.17 6.48
N PRO A 116 10.13 45.31 5.76
CA PRO A 116 9.49 46.60 6.07
C PRO A 116 8.01 46.67 5.66
N ARG A 117 7.30 47.69 6.18
CA ARG A 117 5.89 47.97 5.86
C ARG A 117 5.76 49.02 4.77
N PHE A 118 5.16 48.66 3.64
CA PHE A 118 4.88 49.58 2.54
C PHE A 118 3.46 50.12 2.63
N ARG A 119 3.28 51.44 2.39
CA ARG A 119 1.96 52.12 2.49
C ARG A 119 1.41 52.62 1.15
N ARG A 120 2.06 52.28 0.03
CA ARG A 120 1.68 52.77 -1.30
C ARG A 120 0.31 52.27 -1.73
N ASP A 121 0.00 51.01 -1.43
CA ASP A 121 -1.24 50.34 -1.81
C ASP A 121 -2.09 50.11 -0.56
N PRO A 122 -3.40 50.45 -0.56
CA PRO A 122 -4.29 50.16 0.56
C PRO A 122 -4.39 48.67 0.91
N ASP A 123 -4.18 47.77 -0.05
CA ASP A 123 -4.28 46.32 0.12
C ASP A 123 -2.95 45.68 0.55
N ASN A 124 -1.89 46.48 0.75
CA ASN A 124 -0.58 45.96 1.17
C ASN A 124 -0.65 45.15 2.47
N LEU A 125 -1.54 45.50 3.40
CA LEU A 125 -1.69 44.73 4.64
C LEU A 125 -2.20 43.30 4.36
N CYS A 126 -3.11 43.13 3.38
CA CYS A 126 -3.55 41.80 2.95
C CYS A 126 -2.38 41.01 2.35
N ALA A 127 -1.53 41.67 1.54
CA ALA A 127 -0.32 41.03 1.01
C ALA A 127 0.65 40.61 2.12
N GLN A 128 0.83 41.43 3.16
CA GLN A 128 1.64 41.06 4.33
C GLN A 128 1.07 39.85 5.08
N LEU A 129 -0.25 39.83 5.30
CA LEU A 129 -0.93 38.73 5.99
C LEU A 129 -0.84 37.41 5.19
N VAL A 130 -0.98 37.46 3.86
CA VAL A 130 -1.00 36.25 3.03
C VAL A 130 0.40 35.76 2.67
N TYR A 131 1.34 36.67 2.37
CA TYR A 131 2.64 36.28 1.80
C TYR A 131 3.80 36.28 2.80
N ALA A 132 3.67 36.95 3.95
CA ALA A 132 4.77 37.11 4.91
C ALA A 132 4.43 36.67 6.35
N ALA A 133 3.18 36.83 6.80
CA ALA A 133 2.79 36.47 8.16
C ALA A 133 2.81 34.95 8.40
N LYS A 134 2.91 34.57 9.67
CA LYS A 134 2.91 33.19 10.16
C LYS A 134 1.83 33.01 11.23
N ALA A 135 1.38 31.79 11.49
CA ALA A 135 0.45 31.54 12.60
C ALA A 135 0.97 32.04 13.96
N ALA A 136 2.28 31.96 14.21
CA ALA A 136 2.92 32.47 15.43
C ALA A 136 2.80 34.01 15.60
N ASP A 137 2.44 34.74 14.55
CA ASP A 137 2.18 36.18 14.62
C ASP A 137 0.79 36.48 15.25
N VAL A 138 -0.11 35.49 15.36
CA VAL A 138 -1.39 35.67 16.04
C VAL A 138 -1.15 35.85 17.54
N ARG A 139 -1.58 37.00 18.08
CA ARG A 139 -1.44 37.36 19.49
C ARG A 139 -2.67 37.03 20.31
N ASP A 140 -3.86 37.35 19.79
CA ASP A 140 -5.11 37.20 20.52
C ASP A 140 -6.17 36.57 19.62
N VAL A 141 -7.03 35.72 20.20
CA VAL A 141 -8.15 35.07 19.51
C VAL A 141 -9.42 35.24 20.34
N MET A 142 -10.48 35.70 19.70
CA MET A 142 -11.83 35.84 20.26
C MET A 142 -12.83 35.05 19.43
N VAL A 143 -13.75 34.36 20.09
CA VAL A 143 -14.89 33.70 19.47
C VAL A 143 -16.16 34.10 20.20
N ASN A 144 -17.14 34.61 19.47
CA ASN A 144 -18.42 35.08 19.97
C ASN A 144 -18.28 36.01 21.20
N GLY A 145 -17.34 36.96 21.13
CA GLY A 145 -17.09 37.91 22.22
C GLY A 145 -16.26 37.38 23.39
N LYS A 146 -15.84 36.10 23.37
CA LYS A 146 -15.04 35.48 24.42
C LYS A 146 -13.60 35.27 23.98
N TRP A 147 -12.65 35.74 24.77
CA TRP A 147 -11.23 35.51 24.52
C TRP A 147 -10.87 34.04 24.76
N LEU A 148 -10.28 33.40 23.76
CA LEU A 148 -9.74 32.04 23.84
C LEU A 148 -8.22 32.05 23.99
N MET A 149 -7.56 33.07 23.44
CA MET A 149 -6.12 33.31 23.56
C MET A 149 -5.86 34.80 23.75
N ARG A 150 -4.93 35.15 24.64
CA ARG A 150 -4.49 36.54 24.87
C ARG A 150 -2.98 36.59 25.02
N GLU A 151 -2.32 37.50 24.32
CA GLU A 151 -0.87 37.64 24.36
C GLU A 151 -0.09 36.34 24.09
N ARG A 152 -0.64 35.48 23.22
CA ARG A 152 -0.18 34.13 22.89
C ARG A 152 -0.35 33.07 24.00
N GLU A 153 -1.07 33.40 25.07
CA GLU A 153 -1.43 32.45 26.14
C GLU A 153 -2.86 31.92 25.92
N LEU A 154 -3.02 30.59 25.85
CA LEU A 154 -4.34 29.95 25.76
C LEU A 154 -5.08 30.05 27.09
N LEU A 155 -6.33 30.52 27.05
CA LEU A 155 -7.14 30.78 28.26
C LEU A 155 -8.11 29.65 28.61
N THR A 156 -8.22 28.65 27.75
CA THR A 156 -9.27 27.62 27.83
C THR A 156 -8.75 26.19 27.77
N LEU A 157 -7.43 26.01 27.61
CA LEU A 157 -6.77 24.72 27.43
C LEU A 157 -5.48 24.67 28.26
N ASP A 158 -5.15 23.48 28.80
CA ASP A 158 -3.84 23.20 29.39
C ASP A 158 -2.97 22.49 28.35
N GLU A 159 -2.02 23.23 27.78
CA GLU A 159 -1.13 22.70 26.73
C GLU A 159 -0.30 21.51 27.20
N LYS A 160 0.20 21.54 28.45
CA LYS A 160 1.04 20.46 28.97
C LYS A 160 0.24 19.18 29.14
N GLN A 161 -0.99 19.30 29.65
CA GLN A 161 -1.90 18.17 29.79
C GLN A 161 -2.25 17.57 28.42
N LEU A 162 -2.56 18.41 27.43
CA LEU A 162 -2.87 17.95 26.07
C LEU A 162 -1.68 17.25 25.41
N MET A 163 -0.47 17.79 25.54
CA MET A 163 0.74 17.16 25.01
C MET A 163 1.01 15.80 25.65
N SER A 164 0.82 15.68 26.97
CA SER A 164 0.95 14.39 27.67
C SER A 164 -0.07 13.37 27.16
N ALA A 165 -1.35 13.76 27.05
CA ALA A 165 -2.41 12.88 26.56
C ALA A 165 -2.17 12.44 25.10
N ALA A 166 -1.69 13.35 24.24
CA ALA A 166 -1.34 13.02 22.87
C ALA A 166 -0.18 12.01 22.81
N GLN A 167 0.84 12.16 23.67
CA GLN A 167 1.97 11.24 23.74
C GLN A 167 1.58 9.84 24.17
N GLU A 168 0.61 9.70 25.09
CA GLU A 168 0.07 8.40 25.49
C GLU A 168 -0.64 7.68 24.33
N ILE A 169 -1.40 8.43 23.52
CA ILE A 169 -2.05 7.89 22.32
C ILE A 169 -0.98 7.49 21.28
N ALA A 170 0.01 8.34 21.05
CA ALA A 170 1.11 8.06 20.13
C ALA A 170 1.86 6.78 20.52
N ALA A 171 2.18 6.60 21.80
CA ALA A 171 2.85 5.38 22.29
C ALA A 171 2.02 4.10 22.03
N ARG A 172 0.68 4.17 22.16
CA ARG A 172 -0.21 3.05 21.85
C ARG A 172 -0.26 2.76 20.35
N MET A 173 -0.28 3.81 19.53
CA MET A 173 -0.23 3.69 18.06
C MET A 173 1.10 3.09 17.61
N ASP A 174 2.22 3.56 18.17
CA ASP A 174 3.55 3.03 17.89
C ASP A 174 3.67 1.56 18.27
N ALA A 175 3.21 1.17 19.46
CA ALA A 175 3.21 -0.23 19.87
C ALA A 175 2.42 -1.12 18.89
N PHE A 176 1.26 -0.65 18.44
CA PHE A 176 0.46 -1.34 17.43
C PHE A 176 1.16 -1.42 16.07
N LEU A 177 1.71 -0.31 15.58
CA LEU A 177 2.38 -0.24 14.29
C LEU A 177 3.67 -1.07 14.29
N ILE A 178 4.46 -1.05 15.36
CA ILE A 178 5.67 -1.88 15.50
C ILE A 178 5.29 -3.36 15.43
N ALA A 179 4.31 -3.80 16.22
CA ALA A 179 3.84 -5.18 16.20
C ALA A 179 3.32 -5.59 14.81
N ARG A 180 2.61 -4.69 14.12
CA ARG A 180 2.06 -4.93 12.78
C ARG A 180 3.13 -4.90 11.69
N GLU A 181 4.07 -3.97 11.73
CA GLU A 181 5.12 -3.79 10.71
C GLU A 181 6.22 -4.84 10.80
N GLN A 182 6.45 -5.39 11.99
CA GLN A 182 7.30 -6.57 12.16
C GLN A 182 6.63 -7.83 11.60
N SER A 183 5.30 -7.88 11.52
CA SER A 183 4.58 -9.03 10.99
C SER A 183 4.46 -8.95 9.45
N VAL A 184 5.27 -9.74 8.76
CA VAL A 184 5.16 -9.92 7.29
C VAL A 184 3.76 -10.35 6.89
N PHE A 185 3.11 -11.20 7.68
CA PHE A 185 1.72 -11.60 7.48
C PHE A 185 0.77 -10.40 7.53
N SER A 186 0.86 -9.56 8.57
CA SER A 186 -0.02 -8.39 8.70
C SER A 186 0.18 -7.37 7.57
N LYS A 187 1.42 -7.19 7.12
CA LYS A 187 1.78 -6.41 5.92
C LYS A 187 1.15 -7.01 4.65
N LEU A 188 1.18 -8.32 4.50
CA LEU A 188 0.59 -9.01 3.35
C LEU A 188 -0.95 -8.89 3.34
N VAL A 189 -1.61 -9.06 4.49
CA VAL A 189 -3.07 -8.91 4.63
C VAL A 189 -3.51 -7.48 4.25
N ALA A 190 -2.72 -6.47 4.61
CA ALA A 190 -3.00 -5.08 4.25
C ALA A 190 -2.99 -4.83 2.74
N LEU A 191 -2.16 -5.56 1.98
CA LEU A 191 -2.09 -5.48 0.53
C LEU A 191 -3.16 -6.32 -0.16
N GLY A 192 -3.45 -7.51 0.39
CA GLY A 192 -4.20 -8.55 -0.30
C GLY A 192 -5.69 -8.61 0.01
N GLY A 193 -6.14 -8.09 1.16
CA GLY A 193 -7.53 -8.18 1.61
C GLY A 193 -7.98 -9.63 1.82
N SER A 194 -7.88 -10.14 3.05
CA SER A 194 -8.40 -11.44 3.53
C SER A 194 -8.15 -12.63 2.60
N ALA A 195 -7.06 -13.37 2.81
CA ALA A 195 -6.74 -14.58 2.05
C ALA A 195 -6.30 -15.71 2.98
N GLU A 196 -7.27 -16.30 3.68
CA GLU A 196 -7.09 -17.57 4.37
C GLU A 196 -7.82 -18.65 3.53
N GLU A 197 -7.06 -19.60 3.00
CA GLU A 197 -7.57 -20.88 2.51
C GLU A 197 -6.71 -21.95 3.20
N GLU A 198 -7.15 -22.43 4.37
CA GLU A 198 -6.53 -23.58 5.05
C GLU A 198 -6.81 -24.86 4.24
N SER A 199 -5.91 -25.23 3.33
CA SER A 199 -5.94 -26.52 2.64
C SER A 199 -4.64 -27.28 2.88
N PHE A 200 -4.73 -28.60 3.06
CA PHE A 200 -3.59 -29.50 3.03
C PHE A 200 -3.04 -29.52 1.60
N GLU A 201 -1.76 -29.16 1.43
CA GLU A 201 -1.06 -29.25 0.15
C GLU A 201 -0.13 -30.46 0.19
N VAL A 202 -0.47 -31.48 -0.59
CA VAL A 202 0.36 -32.66 -0.79
C VAL A 202 1.35 -32.35 -1.91
N GLN A 203 2.64 -32.41 -1.60
CA GLN A 203 3.70 -32.10 -2.56
C GLN A 203 4.82 -33.14 -2.46
N VAL A 204 5.16 -33.73 -3.61
CA VAL A 204 6.35 -34.58 -3.78
C VAL A 204 7.22 -33.98 -4.88
N LYS A 205 8.53 -33.89 -4.63
CA LYS A 205 9.51 -33.37 -5.59
C LYS A 205 10.67 -34.32 -5.72
N VAL A 206 11.07 -34.61 -6.96
CA VAL A 206 12.16 -35.51 -7.31
C VAL A 206 13.08 -34.85 -8.31
N ARG A 207 14.38 -34.98 -8.12
CA ARG A 207 15.38 -34.53 -9.09
C ARG A 207 15.47 -35.51 -10.26
N LEU A 208 15.54 -35.00 -11.48
CA LEU A 208 15.64 -35.79 -12.70
C LEU A 208 16.97 -35.54 -13.41
N ASP A 209 17.57 -36.62 -13.90
CA ASP A 209 18.71 -36.55 -14.82
C ASP A 209 18.25 -36.32 -16.26
N ASP A 210 17.15 -36.98 -16.67
CA ASP A 210 16.53 -36.85 -17.98
C ASP A 210 15.00 -36.61 -17.85
N PRO A 211 14.45 -35.52 -18.41
CA PRO A 211 13.01 -35.26 -18.41
C PRO A 211 12.22 -36.11 -19.43
N GLN A 212 12.85 -36.75 -20.40
CA GLN A 212 12.15 -37.42 -21.51
C GLN A 212 11.21 -38.55 -21.06
N PRO A 213 11.55 -39.42 -20.07
CA PRO A 213 10.65 -40.47 -19.59
C PRO A 213 9.31 -39.94 -19.06
N VAL A 214 9.33 -38.79 -18.37
CA VAL A 214 8.11 -38.12 -17.88
C VAL A 214 7.19 -37.73 -19.04
N LEU A 215 7.78 -37.14 -20.09
CA LEU A 215 7.03 -36.69 -21.26
C LEU A 215 6.41 -37.83 -22.05
N GLU A 216 7.07 -38.99 -22.11
CA GLU A 216 6.49 -40.19 -22.74
C GLU A 216 5.41 -40.83 -21.86
N ALA A 217 5.62 -40.91 -20.55
CA ALA A 217 4.64 -41.46 -19.61
C ALA A 217 3.32 -40.67 -19.60
N LEU A 218 3.38 -39.34 -19.75
CA LEU A 218 2.20 -38.47 -19.86
C LEU A 218 1.36 -38.70 -21.12
N LYS A 219 1.89 -39.39 -22.15
CA LYS A 219 1.12 -39.79 -23.35
C LYS A 219 0.44 -41.15 -23.17
N GLY A 220 0.75 -41.88 -22.10
CA GLY A 220 0.21 -43.20 -21.82
C GLY A 220 -1.28 -43.15 -21.43
N PRO A 221 -2.02 -44.27 -21.56
CA PRO A 221 -3.45 -44.32 -21.28
C PRO A 221 -3.78 -44.31 -19.77
N GLN A 222 -2.77 -44.40 -18.90
CA GLN A 222 -2.94 -44.50 -17.44
C GLN A 222 -3.17 -43.14 -16.77
N ILE A 223 -2.85 -42.04 -17.46
CA ILE A 223 -2.99 -40.67 -16.96
C ILE A 223 -3.84 -39.89 -17.95
N GLU A 224 -4.98 -39.36 -17.49
CA GLU A 224 -5.81 -38.50 -18.32
C GLU A 224 -5.36 -37.04 -18.17
N VAL A 225 -4.88 -36.42 -19.26
CA VAL A 225 -4.45 -35.02 -19.25
C VAL A 225 -5.65 -34.10 -19.50
N LEU A 226 -6.01 -33.30 -18.50
CA LEU A 226 -7.13 -32.36 -18.56
C LEU A 226 -6.72 -30.99 -19.11
N ARG A 227 -5.52 -30.51 -18.75
CA ARG A 227 -5.03 -29.19 -19.17
C ARG A 227 -3.52 -29.11 -19.14
N TYR A 228 -2.93 -28.39 -20.09
CA TYR A 228 -1.50 -28.08 -20.14
C TYR A 228 -1.25 -26.57 -20.10
N LYS A 229 -0.17 -26.14 -19.45
CA LYS A 229 0.36 -24.78 -19.46
C LYS A 229 1.89 -24.75 -19.38
N HIS A 230 2.49 -23.73 -19.96
CA HIS A 230 3.93 -23.49 -19.92
C HIS A 230 4.20 -22.09 -19.37
N TYR A 231 5.10 -22.00 -18.41
CA TYR A 231 5.47 -20.76 -17.75
C TYR A 231 6.99 -20.59 -17.70
N HIS A 232 7.45 -19.36 -17.90
CA HIS A 232 8.71 -18.91 -17.32
C HIS A 232 8.39 -18.22 -15.99
N GLN A 233 8.98 -18.69 -14.89
CA GLN A 233 8.70 -18.20 -13.54
C GLN A 233 9.93 -17.52 -12.96
N HIS A 234 9.77 -16.25 -12.58
CA HIS A 234 10.76 -15.50 -11.81
C HIS A 234 10.25 -15.37 -10.37
N ASP A 235 10.89 -16.10 -9.47
CA ASP A 235 10.64 -16.02 -8.04
C ASP A 235 11.75 -15.21 -7.37
N VAL A 236 11.36 -14.32 -6.45
CA VAL A 236 12.28 -13.69 -5.50
C VAL A 236 11.76 -13.99 -4.11
N TYR A 237 12.56 -14.73 -3.35
CA TYR A 237 12.25 -15.09 -1.97
C TYR A 237 12.89 -14.08 -1.02
N PHE A 238 12.06 -13.46 -0.21
CA PHE A 238 12.46 -12.55 0.86
C PHE A 238 12.56 -13.32 2.17
N SER A 239 13.73 -13.22 2.81
CA SER A 239 13.95 -13.69 4.17
C SER A 239 13.89 -12.51 5.16
N PHE A 240 13.60 -12.81 6.41
CA PHE A 240 13.48 -11.84 7.50
C PHE A 240 14.29 -12.31 8.70
N GLY A 241 14.69 -11.38 9.57
CA GLY A 241 15.58 -11.69 10.71
C GLY A 241 14.99 -12.61 11.78
N ASP A 242 13.70 -12.91 11.70
CA ASP A 242 12.98 -13.86 12.54
C ASP A 242 12.50 -15.04 11.68
N ALA A 243 13.08 -16.22 11.92
CA ALA A 243 12.82 -17.43 11.14
C ALA A 243 11.36 -17.91 11.26
N GLU A 244 10.67 -17.56 12.35
CA GLU A 244 9.24 -17.88 12.54
C GLU A 244 8.34 -17.13 11.56
N GLN A 245 8.86 -16.11 10.87
CA GLN A 245 8.10 -15.39 9.83
C GLN A 245 8.07 -16.13 8.49
N GLY A 246 8.93 -17.14 8.30
CA GLY A 246 9.07 -17.87 7.04
C GLY A 246 9.59 -16.99 5.89
N TRP A 247 9.19 -17.32 4.66
CA TRP A 247 9.61 -16.59 3.46
C TRP A 247 8.43 -15.91 2.78
N LEU A 248 8.62 -14.68 2.33
CA LEU A 248 7.70 -14.05 1.39
C LEU A 248 8.23 -14.20 -0.03
N ARG A 249 7.50 -14.92 -0.88
CA ARG A 249 7.83 -15.07 -2.30
C ARG A 249 7.08 -14.07 -3.14
N TYR A 250 7.80 -13.23 -3.88
CA TYR A 250 7.30 -12.53 -5.05
C TYR A 250 7.48 -13.42 -6.28
N ARG A 251 6.42 -13.63 -7.07
CA ARG A 251 6.44 -14.44 -8.28
C ARG A 251 5.89 -13.66 -9.45
N GLU A 252 6.60 -13.67 -10.57
CA GLU A 252 6.09 -13.32 -11.89
C GLU A 252 5.98 -14.58 -12.75
N ASP A 253 4.74 -14.91 -13.16
CA ASP A 253 4.45 -15.99 -14.09
C ASP A 253 4.30 -15.40 -15.50
N GLU A 254 5.27 -15.64 -16.39
CA GLU A 254 5.15 -15.37 -17.81
C GLU A 254 4.53 -16.58 -18.51
N SER A 255 3.32 -16.42 -19.05
CA SER A 255 2.62 -17.50 -19.76
C SER A 255 3.16 -17.64 -21.17
N ILE A 256 3.65 -18.82 -21.53
CA ILE A 256 4.22 -19.09 -22.85
C ILE A 256 3.15 -19.73 -23.76
N ASP A 257 2.98 -19.16 -24.95
CA ASP A 257 2.07 -19.69 -25.96
C ASP A 257 2.69 -20.82 -26.79
N GLU A 258 1.90 -21.41 -27.69
CA GLU A 258 2.35 -22.50 -28.57
C GLU A 258 3.48 -22.10 -29.53
N ARG A 259 3.72 -20.81 -29.74
CA ARG A 259 4.80 -20.26 -30.57
C ARG A 259 6.06 -19.94 -29.76
N GLY A 260 6.04 -20.17 -28.45
CA GLY A 260 7.13 -19.84 -27.54
C GLY A 260 7.19 -18.36 -27.16
N GLN A 261 6.11 -17.59 -27.38
CA GLN A 261 6.05 -16.15 -27.05
C GLN A 261 5.31 -15.92 -25.73
N ILE A 262 5.66 -14.82 -25.05
CA ILE A 262 4.99 -14.40 -23.81
C ILE A 262 3.60 -13.85 -24.16
N SER A 263 2.57 -14.53 -23.67
CA SER A 263 1.17 -14.19 -23.89
C SER A 263 0.54 -13.38 -22.75
N GLY A 264 1.19 -13.35 -21.58
CA GLY A 264 0.75 -12.56 -20.44
C GLY A 264 1.63 -12.76 -19.22
N VAL A 265 1.64 -11.77 -18.32
CA VAL A 265 2.42 -11.79 -17.08
C VAL A 265 1.48 -11.66 -15.90
N ARG A 266 1.68 -12.50 -14.86
CA ARG A 266 0.91 -12.43 -13.62
C ARG A 266 1.83 -12.40 -12.41
N GLY A 267 1.71 -11.33 -11.63
CA GLY A 267 2.36 -11.19 -10.32
C GLY A 267 1.57 -11.85 -9.18
N ARG A 268 2.25 -12.50 -8.24
CA ARG A 268 1.67 -13.00 -6.97
C ARG A 268 2.66 -12.92 -5.82
N LEU A 269 2.17 -12.50 -4.65
CA LEU A 269 2.86 -12.65 -3.37
C LEU A 269 2.38 -13.93 -2.66
N THR A 270 3.30 -14.66 -2.05
CA THR A 270 2.99 -15.85 -1.25
C THR A 270 3.84 -15.84 0.02
N LEU A 271 3.22 -15.67 1.18
CA LEU A 271 3.89 -15.94 2.45
C LEU A 271 3.87 -17.44 2.70
N ILE A 272 5.05 -18.02 2.89
CA ILE A 272 5.27 -19.44 3.15
C ILE A 272 5.70 -19.55 4.61
N GLY A 273 4.81 -20.05 5.47
CA GLY A 273 5.08 -20.18 6.90
C GLY A 273 6.17 -21.21 7.24
N PRO A 274 6.70 -21.18 8.47
CA PRO A 274 7.76 -22.07 8.95
C PRO A 274 7.28 -23.51 9.26
N SER A 275 5.97 -23.73 9.37
CA SER A 275 5.38 -24.97 9.91
C SER A 275 5.45 -26.15 8.92
N ARG A 276 6.07 -27.26 9.33
CA ARG A 276 5.89 -28.61 8.74
C ARG A 276 5.03 -29.45 9.70
N GLU A 277 3.79 -29.79 9.35
CA GLU A 277 3.07 -30.84 10.08
C GLU A 277 3.35 -32.21 9.45
N GLY A 278 4.45 -32.83 9.90
CA GLY A 278 4.76 -34.24 9.63
C GLY A 278 5.25 -34.56 8.21
N ASP A 279 6.12 -35.57 8.15
CA ASP A 279 6.50 -36.26 6.92
C ASP A 279 5.80 -37.64 6.92
N PHE A 280 5.20 -38.04 5.80
CA PHE A 280 4.73 -39.43 5.63
C PHE A 280 5.87 -40.30 5.11
N GLU A 281 5.68 -41.63 5.11
CA GLU A 281 6.61 -42.55 4.44
C GLU A 281 6.88 -42.05 3.00
N HIS A 282 8.17 -41.99 2.62
CA HIS A 282 8.67 -41.55 1.30
C HIS A 282 8.74 -40.02 1.06
N ASP A 283 9.09 -39.21 2.07
CA ASP A 283 9.39 -37.77 1.95
C ASP A 283 8.28 -36.94 1.28
N VAL A 284 7.03 -37.16 1.68
CA VAL A 284 5.87 -36.40 1.20
C VAL A 284 5.51 -35.30 2.19
N LEU A 285 5.48 -34.05 1.72
CA LEU A 285 5.08 -32.89 2.52
C LEU A 285 3.55 -32.77 2.60
N LEU A 286 2.98 -32.68 3.81
CA LEU A 286 1.53 -32.65 4.03
C LEU A 286 0.93 -31.24 4.22
N SER A 287 1.65 -30.30 4.84
CA SER A 287 1.13 -28.94 5.02
C SER A 287 2.24 -27.88 5.11
N ARG A 288 1.94 -26.72 4.48
CA ARG A 288 2.52 -25.41 4.80
C ARG A 288 1.39 -24.39 4.75
N ILE A 289 1.22 -23.60 5.81
CA ILE A 289 0.30 -22.46 5.79
C ILE A 289 0.83 -21.47 4.75
N ARG A 290 -0.01 -21.14 3.77
CA ARG A 290 0.32 -20.19 2.71
C ARG A 290 -0.73 -19.10 2.61
N TYR A 291 -0.27 -17.86 2.69
CA TYR A 291 -1.12 -16.69 2.47
C TYR A 291 -0.77 -16.06 1.13
N PHE A 292 -1.78 -15.70 0.36
CA PHE A 292 -1.60 -15.18 -0.99
C PHE A 292 -2.11 -13.75 -1.11
N ALA A 293 -1.43 -12.92 -1.89
CA ALA A 293 -1.95 -11.63 -2.32
C ALA A 293 -1.60 -11.40 -3.81
N PRO A 294 -2.42 -10.64 -4.56
CA PRO A 294 -2.02 -10.18 -5.88
C PRO A 294 -0.76 -9.30 -5.77
N ALA A 295 0.18 -9.47 -6.69
CA ALA A 295 1.33 -8.56 -6.76
C ALA A 295 1.05 -7.49 -7.84
N SER A 296 0.39 -6.40 -7.44
CA SER A 296 -0.03 -5.31 -8.35
C SER A 296 1.01 -4.18 -8.51
N ASN A 297 1.99 -4.10 -7.62
CA ASN A 297 3.10 -3.15 -7.66
C ASN A 297 4.39 -3.82 -8.15
N SER A 298 5.43 -3.02 -8.41
CA SER A 298 6.74 -3.51 -8.85
C SER A 298 7.50 -4.23 -7.73
N LEU A 299 8.46 -5.08 -8.11
CA LEU A 299 9.37 -5.71 -7.15
C LEU A 299 10.08 -4.69 -6.23
N ARG A 300 10.47 -3.52 -6.78
CA ARG A 300 11.08 -2.43 -6.00
C ARG A 300 10.16 -1.93 -4.88
N PHE A 301 8.87 -1.73 -5.18
CA PHE A 301 7.91 -1.34 -4.15
C PHE A 301 7.88 -2.35 -3.01
N TYR A 302 7.87 -3.65 -3.31
CA TYR A 302 7.85 -4.68 -2.27
C TYR A 302 9.13 -4.76 -1.45
N ARG A 303 10.29 -4.47 -2.04
CA ARG A 303 11.55 -4.34 -1.29
C ARG A 303 11.48 -3.21 -0.26
N GLU A 304 10.97 -2.05 -0.67
CA GLU A 304 10.84 -0.88 0.22
C GLU A 304 9.76 -1.08 1.29
N TYR A 305 8.68 -1.81 0.95
CA TYR A 305 7.56 -2.08 1.86
C TYR A 305 7.88 -3.17 2.90
N PHE A 306 8.42 -4.31 2.46
CA PHE A 306 8.71 -5.44 3.34
C PHE A 306 10.07 -5.34 4.03
N LYS A 307 11.05 -4.66 3.42
CA LYS A 307 12.42 -4.49 3.93
C LYS A 307 13.06 -5.83 4.34
N PRO A 308 13.23 -6.77 3.38
CA PRO A 308 13.80 -8.08 3.67
C PRO A 308 15.26 -7.98 4.10
N GLN A 309 15.72 -8.98 4.86
CA GLN A 309 17.12 -9.08 5.27
C GLN A 309 18.01 -9.61 4.12
N SER A 310 17.52 -10.61 3.39
CA SER A 310 18.15 -11.10 2.17
C SER A 310 17.11 -11.48 1.11
N GLU A 311 17.59 -11.59 -0.13
CA GLU A 311 16.79 -12.01 -1.28
C GLU A 311 17.46 -13.21 -1.97
N THR A 312 16.68 -14.25 -2.24
CA THR A 312 17.13 -15.44 -2.97
C THR A 312 16.32 -15.56 -4.28
N PRO A 313 16.90 -15.25 -5.45
CA PRO A 313 16.22 -15.40 -6.72
C PRO A 313 16.16 -16.87 -7.13
N VAL A 314 15.01 -17.28 -7.66
CA VAL A 314 14.83 -18.59 -8.29
C VAL A 314 14.14 -18.41 -9.63
N GLU A 315 14.78 -18.82 -10.71
CA GLU A 315 14.22 -18.74 -12.07
C GLU A 315 14.08 -20.13 -12.66
N LYS A 316 12.91 -20.41 -13.24
CA LYS A 316 12.62 -21.73 -13.79
C LYS A 316 11.66 -21.72 -14.97
N ASP A 317 11.90 -22.66 -15.87
CA ASP A 317 10.97 -23.05 -16.93
C ASP A 317 10.06 -24.16 -16.39
N ARG A 318 8.75 -23.91 -16.33
CA ARG A 318 7.76 -24.85 -15.79
C ARG A 318 6.77 -25.28 -16.85
N ARG A 319 6.72 -26.58 -17.09
CA ARG A 319 5.63 -27.24 -17.83
C ARG A 319 4.68 -27.89 -16.84
N ARG A 320 3.41 -27.50 -16.87
CA ARG A 320 2.40 -27.90 -15.89
C ARG A 320 1.22 -28.57 -16.56
N TRP A 321 0.93 -29.80 -16.14
CA TRP A 321 -0.26 -30.55 -16.53
C TRP A 321 -1.20 -30.66 -15.32
N LEU A 322 -2.48 -30.38 -15.54
CA LEU A 322 -3.55 -30.88 -14.69
C LEU A 322 -3.96 -32.23 -15.25
N VAL A 323 -3.87 -33.26 -14.42
CA VAL A 323 -4.19 -34.63 -14.79
C VAL A 323 -5.20 -35.23 -13.83
N LYS A 324 -5.93 -36.23 -14.32
CA LYS A 324 -6.80 -37.09 -13.52
C LYS A 324 -6.16 -38.47 -13.40
N TYR A 325 -6.01 -38.96 -12.17
CA TYR A 325 -5.47 -40.28 -11.85
C TYR A 325 -6.28 -40.90 -10.72
N LYS A 326 -6.83 -42.11 -10.94
CA LYS A 326 -7.71 -42.81 -9.98
C LYS A 326 -8.83 -41.92 -9.42
N ASP A 327 -9.49 -41.20 -10.32
CA ASP A 327 -10.57 -40.24 -10.02
C ASP A 327 -10.20 -38.97 -9.25
N GLU A 328 -8.91 -38.76 -8.98
CA GLU A 328 -8.41 -37.57 -8.30
C GLU A 328 -7.59 -36.66 -9.24
N GLU A 329 -7.66 -35.35 -9.00
CA GLU A 329 -6.89 -34.36 -9.75
C GLU A 329 -5.51 -34.09 -9.13
N PHE A 330 -4.50 -34.04 -10.00
CA PHE A 330 -3.12 -33.70 -9.64
C PHE A 330 -2.53 -32.71 -10.62
N PHE A 331 -1.64 -31.87 -10.12
CA PHE A 331 -0.75 -31.07 -10.94
C PHE A 331 0.60 -31.77 -11.05
N ILE A 332 0.99 -32.12 -12.27
CA ILE A 332 2.33 -32.58 -12.60
C ILE A 332 3.09 -31.37 -13.13
N ASN A 333 4.18 -31.00 -12.47
CA ASN A 333 5.10 -29.95 -12.90
C ASN A 333 6.43 -30.58 -13.29
N LEU A 334 6.87 -30.30 -14.50
CA LEU A 334 8.25 -30.54 -14.93
C LEU A 334 8.96 -29.19 -14.96
N ASP A 335 9.88 -29.01 -14.01
CA ASP A 335 10.59 -27.75 -13.79
C ASP A 335 12.05 -27.91 -14.21
N ARG A 336 12.56 -26.98 -15.03
CA ARG A 336 14.00 -26.77 -15.20
C ARG A 336 14.39 -25.51 -14.45
N VAL A 337 15.20 -25.64 -13.41
CA VAL A 337 15.62 -24.50 -12.57
C VAL A 337 16.98 -24.03 -13.04
N ASP A 338 16.99 -22.84 -13.63
CA ASP A 338 18.15 -22.23 -14.28
C ASP A 338 18.92 -21.35 -13.29
N THR A 339 18.21 -20.68 -12.37
CA THR A 339 18.79 -19.84 -11.32
C THR A 339 18.26 -20.31 -9.95
N PRO A 340 19.12 -20.74 -9.01
CA PRO A 340 20.44 -21.27 -9.29
C PRO A 340 20.33 -22.54 -10.16
N ALA A 341 21.40 -22.91 -10.87
CA ALA A 341 21.39 -24.05 -11.78
C ALA A 341 21.24 -25.40 -11.03
N LEU A 342 20.01 -25.78 -10.71
CA LEU A 342 19.70 -27.01 -9.95
C LEU A 342 19.32 -28.18 -10.87
N GLY A 343 18.96 -27.89 -12.12
CA GLY A 343 18.62 -28.88 -13.14
C GLY A 343 17.12 -29.17 -13.22
N HIS A 344 16.76 -30.40 -13.58
CA HIS A 344 15.37 -30.79 -13.81
C HIS A 344 14.74 -31.42 -12.56
N PHE A 345 13.46 -31.11 -12.34
CA PHE A 345 12.68 -31.66 -11.25
C PHE A 345 11.29 -32.07 -11.74
N LEU A 346 10.83 -33.21 -11.25
CA LEU A 346 9.44 -33.62 -11.30
C LEU A 346 8.78 -33.24 -9.97
N GLU A 347 7.66 -32.55 -10.03
CA GLU A 347 6.87 -32.21 -8.85
C GLU A 347 5.41 -32.60 -9.08
N VAL A 348 4.87 -33.44 -8.19
CA VAL A 348 3.45 -33.80 -8.16
C VAL A 348 2.79 -33.06 -7.00
N LYS A 349 1.70 -32.36 -7.29
CA LYS A 349 0.99 -31.46 -6.36
C LYS A 349 -0.50 -31.72 -6.33
N SER A 350 -1.07 -31.76 -5.15
CA SER A 350 -2.53 -31.80 -4.94
C SER A 350 -2.93 -30.98 -3.72
N ARG A 351 -4.20 -30.59 -3.63
CA ARG A 351 -4.75 -29.86 -2.49
C ARG A 351 -6.04 -30.50 -2.02
N THR A 352 -6.25 -30.51 -0.71
CA THR A 352 -7.47 -31.05 -0.09
C THR A 352 -7.78 -30.37 1.24
N TRP A 353 -9.04 -30.48 1.67
CA TRP A 353 -9.53 -29.96 2.95
C TRP A 353 -9.60 -31.06 4.03
N SER A 354 -9.35 -32.33 3.67
CA SER A 354 -9.44 -33.47 4.58
C SER A 354 -8.07 -34.12 4.76
N ARG A 355 -7.69 -34.38 6.01
CA ARG A 355 -6.45 -35.10 6.34
C ARG A 355 -6.43 -36.53 5.79
N GLY A 356 -7.54 -37.26 5.86
CA GLY A 356 -7.61 -38.62 5.33
C GLY A 356 -7.48 -38.66 3.80
N ASP A 357 -8.03 -37.66 3.11
CA ASP A 357 -7.85 -37.51 1.66
C ASP A 357 -6.40 -37.10 1.30
N ALA A 358 -5.74 -36.34 2.17
CA ALA A 358 -4.34 -35.98 2.00
C ALA A 358 -3.42 -37.21 2.04
N GLU A 359 -3.74 -38.20 2.88
CA GLU A 359 -3.00 -39.47 2.97
C GLU A 359 -3.13 -40.30 1.69
N ASP A 360 -4.34 -40.43 1.15
CA ASP A 360 -4.58 -41.13 -0.12
C ASP A 360 -3.90 -40.40 -1.30
N LYS A 361 -4.00 -39.07 -1.35
CA LYS A 361 -3.30 -38.24 -2.35
C LYS A 361 -1.79 -38.31 -2.22
N ALA A 362 -1.24 -38.45 -1.01
CA ALA A 362 0.19 -38.66 -0.79
C ALA A 362 0.64 -39.99 -1.40
N ARG A 363 -0.09 -41.08 -1.14
CA ARG A 363 0.17 -42.39 -1.74
C ARG A 363 0.10 -42.35 -3.27
N TYR A 364 -0.95 -41.74 -3.83
CA TYR A 364 -1.08 -41.59 -5.28
C TYR A 364 -0.02 -40.69 -5.90
N SER A 365 0.47 -39.68 -5.17
CA SER A 365 1.58 -38.83 -5.65
C SER A 365 2.85 -39.66 -5.80
N SER A 366 3.18 -40.53 -4.85
CA SER A 366 4.32 -41.43 -4.94
C SER A 366 4.18 -42.46 -6.08
N GLU A 367 2.98 -43.01 -6.27
CA GLU A 367 2.70 -43.90 -7.42
C GLU A 367 2.87 -43.16 -8.76
N LEU A 368 2.38 -41.91 -8.85
CA LEU A 368 2.54 -41.07 -10.04
C LEU A 368 4.01 -40.76 -10.32
N ILE A 369 4.82 -40.49 -9.30
CA ILE A 369 6.28 -40.30 -9.47
C ILE A 369 6.91 -41.52 -10.14
N LEU A 370 6.62 -42.72 -9.62
CA LEU A 370 7.15 -43.97 -10.18
C LEU A 370 6.65 -44.20 -11.62
N LEU A 371 5.37 -43.95 -11.87
CA LEU A 371 4.76 -44.10 -13.19
C LEU A 371 5.38 -43.14 -14.23
N LEU A 372 5.75 -41.94 -13.80
CA LEU A 372 6.39 -40.92 -14.62
C LEU A 372 7.90 -41.15 -14.79
N GLY A 373 8.45 -42.23 -14.24
CA GLY A 373 9.87 -42.60 -14.36
C GLY A 373 10.79 -41.91 -13.35
N GLY A 374 10.24 -41.30 -12.29
CA GLY A 374 11.01 -40.78 -11.17
C GLY A 374 11.39 -41.87 -10.15
N SER A 375 12.44 -41.62 -9.36
CA SER A 375 12.85 -42.51 -8.26
C SER A 375 12.41 -41.94 -6.91
N LEU A 376 11.88 -42.80 -6.04
CA LEU A 376 11.57 -42.45 -4.64
C LEU A 376 12.82 -42.36 -3.76
N GLU A 377 14.00 -42.78 -4.24
CA GLU A 377 15.26 -42.62 -3.50
C GLU A 377 15.81 -41.17 -3.59
N ASN A 378 15.32 -40.38 -4.56
CA ASN A 378 15.73 -39.00 -4.82
C ASN A 378 14.62 -37.99 -4.50
N THR A 379 13.68 -38.36 -3.62
CA THR A 379 12.62 -37.48 -3.15
C THR A 379 13.16 -36.43 -2.18
N GLY A 380 12.55 -35.24 -2.20
CA GLY A 380 12.86 -34.19 -1.25
C GLY A 380 11.65 -33.31 -0.93
N THR A 381 11.51 -32.97 0.34
CA THR A 381 10.47 -32.06 0.86
C THR A 381 10.87 -30.59 0.81
N LYS A 382 12.14 -30.30 0.46
CA LYS A 382 12.69 -28.94 0.39
C LYS A 382 12.09 -28.13 -0.75
N ASP A 383 11.71 -26.90 -0.47
CA ASP A 383 11.34 -25.91 -1.49
C ASP A 383 12.58 -25.42 -2.25
N TYR A 384 12.37 -24.81 -3.43
CA TYR A 384 13.51 -24.38 -4.26
C TYR A 384 14.39 -23.33 -3.59
N VAL A 385 13.84 -22.52 -2.69
CA VAL A 385 14.62 -21.56 -1.88
C VAL A 385 15.56 -22.27 -0.92
N GLU A 386 15.10 -23.33 -0.24
CA GLU A 386 15.94 -24.14 0.66
C GLU A 386 17.05 -24.84 -0.14
N LEU A 387 16.74 -25.37 -1.33
CA LEU A 387 17.74 -25.97 -2.23
C LEU A 387 18.73 -24.94 -2.81
N ALA A 388 18.31 -23.68 -2.95
CA ALA A 388 19.14 -22.59 -3.47
C ALA A 388 20.13 -22.08 -2.42
N GLU A 389 19.75 -22.06 -1.14
CA GLU A 389 20.61 -21.64 -0.03
C GLU A 389 21.68 -22.69 0.34
N GLU A 390 21.46 -23.96 0.01
CA GLU A 390 22.39 -25.07 0.28
C GLU A 390 23.54 -25.21 -0.73
N LYS A 391 23.53 -24.42 -1.80
CA LYS A 391 24.48 -24.49 -2.91
C LYS A 391 25.47 -23.31 -2.87
#